data_AF-A0A1G9PL52-F1
#
_entry.id   AF-A0A1G9PL52-F1
#
_cell.length_a   1.000
_cell.length_b   1.000
_cell.length_c   1.000
_cell.angle_alpha   90.00
_cell.angle_beta   90.00
_cell.angle_gamma   90.00
#
_symmetry.space_group_name_H-M   'P 1'
#
loop_
_entity.id
_entity.type
_entity.pdbx_description
1 polymer ?
#
loop_
_entity_poly.entity_id
_entity_poly.type
_entity_poly.pdbx_seq_one_letter_code
_entity_poly.pdbx_strand_id
1 'polypeptide(L)'
;MDDRGVLSGIIFINRNGLRWSDAPREYGPPKTLYNRWKRWSDKGVFARIMEGLAAEHSDHKAIMIDATYLKAHRTASSLRLKKGGVDV
;
A
#
# COMPACT_ATOMS: atom_id res chain seq x y z
N MET A 1 0.19 -20.17 4.01
CA MET A 1 0.41 -18.84 4.61
C MET A 1 -0.74 -18.56 5.54
N ASP A 2 -0.42 -18.11 6.74
CA ASP A 2 -1.37 -17.71 7.75
C ASP A 2 -1.99 -16.34 7.43
N ASP A 3 -3.19 -16.10 7.95
CA ASP A 3 -3.95 -14.88 7.63
C ASP A 3 -3.31 -13.62 8.22
N ARG A 4 -2.58 -13.75 9.34
CA ARG A 4 -1.85 -12.64 9.98
C ARG A 4 -0.68 -12.16 9.13
N GLY A 5 0.12 -13.07 8.58
CA GLY A 5 1.20 -12.73 7.66
C GLY A 5 0.70 -12.02 6.40
N VAL A 6 -0.40 -12.52 5.81
CA VAL A 6 -1.01 -11.89 4.62
C VAL A 6 -1.58 -10.51 4.96
N LEU A 7 -2.30 -10.36 6.07
CA LEU A 7 -2.81 -9.06 6.52
C LEU A 7 -1.68 -8.06 6.77
N SER A 8 -0.57 -8.52 7.38
CA SER A 8 0.61 -7.67 7.63
C SER A 8 1.21 -7.16 6.34
N GLY A 9 1.33 -8.02 5.31
CA GLY A 9 1.80 -7.62 3.98
C GLY A 9 0.88 -6.62 3.29
N ILE A 10 -0.43 -6.83 3.37
CA ILE A 10 -1.43 -5.90 2.82
C ILE A 10 -1.31 -4.52 3.49
N ILE A 11 -1.22 -4.48 4.82
CA ILE A 11 -1.05 -3.22 5.58
C ILE A 11 0.25 -2.53 5.18
N PHE A 12 1.35 -3.26 5.06
CA PHE A 12 2.65 -2.72 4.65
C PHE A 12 2.57 -2.04 3.28
N ILE A 13 1.96 -2.71 2.28
CA ILE A 13 1.82 -2.17 0.92
C ILE A 13 0.96 -0.91 0.93
N ASN A 14 -0.21 -0.96 1.58
CA ASN A 14 -1.15 0.16 1.60
C ASN A 14 -0.58 1.38 2.35
N ARG A 15 0.12 1.16 3.47
CA ARG A 15 0.73 2.24 4.26
C ARG A 15 1.81 2.99 3.50
N ASN A 16 2.56 2.29 2.65
CA ASN A 16 3.70 2.86 1.91
C ASN A 16 3.35 3.22 0.46
N GLY A 17 2.13 2.96 -0.01
CA GLY A 17 1.71 3.22 -1.39
C GLY A 17 2.47 2.40 -2.44
N LEU A 18 2.94 1.21 -2.08
CA LEU A 18 3.77 0.37 -2.94
C LEU A 18 2.93 -0.38 -3.99
N ARG A 19 3.58 -0.82 -5.06
CA ARG A 19 2.99 -1.82 -5.96
C ARG A 19 2.99 -3.17 -5.27
N TRP A 20 1.98 -3.99 -5.55
CA TRP A 20 1.91 -5.37 -5.02
C TRP A 20 3.16 -6.20 -5.38
N SER A 21 3.77 -5.96 -6.55
CA SER A 21 5.00 -6.61 -6.99
C SER A 21 6.21 -6.34 -6.09
N ASP A 22 6.18 -5.22 -5.38
CA ASP A 22 7.31 -4.71 -4.60
C ASP A 22 7.20 -5.12 -3.13
N ALA A 23 6.22 -5.97 -2.81
CA ALA A 23 6.03 -6.52 -1.48
C ALA A 23 7.26 -7.34 -1.04
N PRO A 24 7.75 -7.13 0.19
CA PRO A 24 8.79 -7.98 0.77
C PRO A 24 8.39 -9.47 0.76
N ARG A 25 9.36 -10.36 0.46
CA ARG A 25 9.09 -11.79 0.23
C ARG A 25 8.59 -12.50 1.48
N GLU A 26 8.92 -11.99 2.66
CA GLU A 26 8.46 -12.50 3.96
C GLU A 26 6.94 -12.46 4.11
N TYR A 27 6.24 -11.56 3.41
CA TYR A 27 4.78 -11.51 3.39
C TYR A 27 4.16 -12.45 2.35
N GLY A 28 4.99 -12.98 1.45
CA GLY A 28 4.61 -13.96 0.45
C GLY A 28 4.37 -13.44 -0.95
N PRO A 29 3.84 -14.30 -1.83
CA PRO A 29 3.72 -13.97 -3.25
C PRO A 29 2.79 -12.76 -3.46
N PRO A 30 3.20 -11.76 -4.28
CA PRO A 30 2.40 -10.59 -4.63
C PRO A 30 0.95 -10.90 -5.04
N LYS A 31 0.78 -11.95 -5.86
CA LYS A 31 -0.54 -12.39 -6.34
C LYS A 31 -1.44 -12.86 -5.21
N THR A 32 -0.87 -13.51 -4.19
CA THR A 32 -1.62 -13.97 -3.01
C THR A 32 -2.11 -12.78 -2.19
N LEU A 33 -1.24 -11.79 -1.97
CA LEU A 33 -1.60 -10.56 -1.25
C LEU A 33 -2.73 -9.81 -1.95
N TYR A 34 -2.60 -9.56 -3.26
CA TYR A 34 -3.65 -8.87 -4.03
C TYR A 34 -4.97 -9.64 -4.05
N ASN A 35 -4.93 -10.95 -4.32
CA ASN A 35 -6.15 -11.76 -4.37
C ASN A 35 -6.86 -11.82 -3.01
N ARG A 36 -6.10 -11.89 -1.91
CA ARG A 36 -6.67 -11.88 -0.56
C ARG A 36 -7.27 -10.52 -0.25
N TRP A 37 -6.53 -9.43 -0.52
CA TRP A 37 -7.02 -8.07 -0.36
C TRP A 37 -8.34 -7.88 -1.11
N LYS A 38 -8.40 -8.22 -2.41
CA LYS A 38 -9.62 -8.10 -3.20
C LYS A 38 -10.79 -8.89 -2.60
N ARG A 39 -10.58 -10.18 -2.32
CA ARG A 39 -11.64 -11.04 -1.73
C ARG A 39 -12.13 -10.55 -0.37
N TRP A 40 -11.26 -9.96 0.44
CA TRP A 40 -11.62 -9.43 1.75
C TRP A 40 -12.32 -8.08 1.65
N SER A 41 -11.91 -7.22 0.71
CA SER A 41 -12.61 -5.99 0.36
C SER A 41 -14.03 -6.28 -0.13
N ASP A 42 -14.19 -7.20 -1.07
CA ASP A 42 -15.51 -7.60 -1.60
C ASP A 42 -16.43 -8.19 -0.51
N LYS A 43 -15.84 -8.81 0.52
CA LYS A 43 -16.56 -9.37 1.68
C LYS A 43 -16.73 -8.39 2.85
N GLY A 44 -16.34 -7.12 2.68
CA GLY A 44 -16.42 -6.11 3.74
C GLY A 44 -15.62 -6.45 5.00
N VAL A 45 -14.57 -7.27 4.90
CA VAL A 45 -13.75 -7.66 6.06
C VAL A 45 -13.04 -6.44 6.63
N PHE A 46 -12.42 -5.62 5.78
CA PHE A 46 -11.73 -4.42 6.23
C PHE A 46 -12.68 -3.41 6.87
N ALA A 47 -13.90 -3.24 6.33
CA ALA A 47 -14.91 -2.37 6.93
C ALA A 47 -15.25 -2.80 8.36
N ARG A 48 -15.49 -4.10 8.59
CA ARG A 48 -15.77 -4.64 9.93
C ARG A 48 -14.60 -4.51 10.89
N ILE A 49 -13.37 -4.69 10.41
CA ILE A 49 -12.17 -4.46 11.23
C ILE A 49 -12.10 -2.99 11.66
N MET A 50 -12.30 -2.05 10.73
CA MET A 50 -12.26 -0.62 11.03
C MET A 50 -13.38 -0.21 11.99
N GLU A 51 -14.59 -0.75 11.80
CA GLU A 51 -15.72 -0.52 12.71
C GLU A 51 -15.43 -1.02 14.12
N GLY A 52 -14.88 -2.24 14.26
CA GLY A 52 -14.49 -2.79 15.56
C GLY A 52 -13.41 -1.95 16.26
N LEU A 53 -12.38 -1.53 15.52
CA LEU A 53 -11.31 -0.67 16.05
C LEU A 53 -11.84 0.72 16.46
N ALA A 54 -12.75 1.30 15.67
CA ALA A 54 -13.35 2.60 15.95
C ALA A 54 -14.30 2.56 17.16
N ALA A 55 -15.00 1.44 17.38
CA ALA A 55 -15.84 1.26 18.56
C ALA A 55 -15.04 1.17 19.86
N GLU A 56 -13.81 0.63 19.80
CA GLU A 56 -12.92 0.47 20.97
C GLU A 56 -12.14 1.75 21.31
N HIS A 57 -11.87 2.61 20.32
CA HIS A 57 -11.15 3.88 20.49
C HIS A 57 -12.09 5.08 20.30
N SER A 58 -12.78 5.49 21.37
CA SER A 58 -13.66 6.68 21.40
C SER A 58 -12.92 8.02 21.35
N ASP A 59 -11.58 8.02 21.40
CA ASP A 59 -10.79 9.24 21.30
C ASP A 59 -10.64 9.63 19.83
N HIS A 60 -11.70 10.24 19.29
CA HIS A 60 -11.79 10.76 17.93
C HIS A 60 -10.86 11.96 17.74
N LYS A 61 -9.55 11.73 17.72
CA LYS A 61 -8.63 12.66 17.05
C LYS A 61 -8.98 12.55 15.57
N ALA A 62 -9.93 13.36 15.10
CA ALA A 62 -10.41 13.36 13.73
C ALA A 62 -9.22 13.56 12.79
N ILE A 63 -8.68 12.46 12.26
CA ILE A 63 -7.65 12.51 11.23
C ILE A 63 -8.40 12.80 9.94
N MET A 64 -8.44 14.06 9.54
CA MET A 64 -8.87 14.43 8.20
C MET A 64 -7.86 13.81 7.21
N ILE A 65 -8.27 12.74 6.54
CA ILE A 65 -7.50 12.18 5.43
C ILE A 65 -7.85 13.02 4.20
N ASP A 66 -7.05 14.05 3.90
CA ASP A 66 -6.99 14.56 2.53
C ASP A 66 -6.09 13.61 1.73
N ALA A 67 -6.54 13.24 0.53
CA ALA A 67 -5.73 12.52 -0.43
C ALA A 67 -5.54 13.44 -1.64
N THR A 68 -4.35 14.00 -1.78
CA THR A 68 -3.99 14.74 -3.00
C THR A 68 -3.56 13.75 -4.09
N TYR A 69 -4.47 13.38 -5.00
CA TYR A 69 -4.13 12.61 -6.20
C TYR A 69 -3.76 13.53 -7.36
N LEU A 70 -2.47 13.59 -7.72
CA LEU A 70 -2.02 14.23 -8.96
C LEU A 70 -1.56 13.17 -9.96
N LYS A 71 -2.25 13.08 -11.09
CA LYS A 71 -1.82 12.22 -12.21
C LYS A 71 -0.55 12.81 -12.82
N ALA A 72 0.58 12.12 -12.68
CA ALA A 72 1.82 12.51 -13.34
C ALA A 72 1.67 12.40 -14.87
N HIS A 73 2.07 13.44 -15.60
CA HIS A 73 2.16 13.42 -17.06
C HIS A 73 3.25 12.44 -17.50
N ARG A 74 3.14 11.83 -18.70
CA ARG A 74 4.10 10.81 -19.20
C ARG A 74 5.56 11.28 -19.25
N THR A 75 5.79 12.58 -19.25
CA THR A 75 7.10 13.23 -19.29
C THR A 75 7.58 13.78 -17.95
N ALA A 76 6.87 13.52 -16.83
CA ALA A 76 7.25 14.03 -15.51
C ALA A 76 8.60 13.45 -15.00
N SER A 77 9.06 12.34 -15.56
CA SER A 77 10.34 11.71 -15.20
C SER A 77 11.41 12.02 -16.25
N SER A 78 11.97 13.24 -16.25
CA SER A 78 13.21 13.54 -16.98
C SER A 78 14.35 13.86 -16.02
N LEU A 79 14.79 12.87 -15.24
CA LEU A 79 16.12 12.93 -14.62
C LEU A 79 17.13 12.63 -15.74
N ARG A 80 17.61 13.70 -16.39
CA ARG A 80 18.72 13.62 -17.35
C ARG A 80 19.94 13.13 -16.57
N LEU A 81 20.33 11.88 -16.76
CA LEU A 81 21.59 11.36 -16.23
C LEU A 81 22.69 12.25 -16.81
N LYS A 82 23.33 13.08 -15.97
CA LYS A 82 24.53 13.80 -16.39
C LYS A 82 25.62 12.74 -16.51
N LYS A 83 25.75 12.15 -17.71
CA LYS A 83 26.83 11.25 -18.05
C LYS A 83 28.11 12.09 -18.03
N GLY A 84 28.75 12.18 -16.87
CA GLY A 84 30.16 12.54 -16.78
C GLY A 84 30.93 11.44 -17.49
N GLY A 85 31.36 11.72 -18.71
CA GLY A 85 32.37 10.91 -19.39
C GLY A 85 33.68 11.06 -18.63
N VAL A 86 34.31 9.92 -18.35
CA VAL A 86 35.67 9.82 -17.86
C VAL A 86 36.61 9.94 -19.07
N ASP A 87 37.56 10.87 -18.94
CA ASP A 87 38.92 10.99 -19.50
C ASP A 87 39.25 10.53 -20.94
N VAL A 88 39.65 11.51 -21.77
CA VAL A 88 40.84 11.44 -22.65
C VAL A 88 41.64 12.72 -22.44
#